data_AF-A0A383V6Z4-F1
#
_entry.id   AF-A0A383V6Z4-F1
#
_cell.length_a   1.000
_cell.length_b   1.000
_cell.length_c   1.000
_cell.angle_alpha   90.00
_cell.angle_beta   90.00
_cell.angle_gamma   90.00
#
_symmetry.space_group_name_H-M   'P 1'
#
loop_
_entity.id
_entity.type
_entity.pdbx_description
1 polymer ?
#
loop_
_entity_poly.entity_id
_entity_poly.type
_entity_poly.pdbx_seq_one_letter_code
_entity_poly.pdbx_strand_id
1 'polypeptide(L)'
;MTKPVARPGVLKGFQLKPASGSSGDDVVASAVDAQFTGAIQRSMETSGFKGSQAQLITRLRNDDDLGVHLDAEALMFECRSMLPPKNPATTEAGTVSAQTDLSVTTPDPLADQAFVLSSRPSSKNKLWLDFKGSSIEGTAWNAFAATIVTPAYSRDDDFTTFNPDERTDIVAVWRAVSEDYAPFDIDVTTIPPTVPVTNYVRVIIGGDGAWYGSPGGLSYVGVFGRDNLYYNPVFIFPKMLGPNNPKYMWEAISHEVGHNMGLYHDGDASTAYYEGHGIWAPIMGIGYYKPLTQFSKGEYPGANQLQDDLAIIAAKIGYAPKVNGDSMATATGLKIDSTSGSTASSIAYGVVAQAGVPEFFKFMASAGPATVKTQLTPSFTNTLGSVDNRADLDMRVTVYDAAGAIVTTLDPASFENAATLEIAESPVTLPADGVYYVGVTGAGSGDPKSTGYSDYGSLGRFALSLTYPAPAGGNPVWSTPNPPSPSTPPTTPPPSPSPPPVTVQNTMNVALRVSQAYSRTLAAYTCTAVVTVRLTDGSLVGGAQVVGRWAALPAGTAAAASFTTVARGATRATGAPAGTFTSVSKPLPNTSTQCVFAVTAVRKTGLVLSSARLPRLSAARKRSATTP
;
A
#
# COMPACT_ATOMS: atom_id res chain seq x y z
N MET A 1 -5.11 -19.49 -24.94
CA MET A 1 -6.54 -19.38 -24.63
C MET A 1 -7.15 -20.78 -24.57
N THR A 2 -7.83 -21.11 -23.46
CA THR A 2 -8.79 -22.23 -23.40
C THR A 2 -10.09 -21.81 -24.10
N LYS A 3 -10.84 -22.75 -24.68
CA LYS A 3 -12.16 -22.41 -25.24
C LYS A 3 -13.15 -22.02 -24.13
N PRO A 4 -14.15 -21.15 -24.41
CA PRO A 4 -15.24 -20.85 -23.50
C PRO A 4 -15.96 -22.11 -23.01
N VAL A 5 -16.33 -22.12 -21.75
CA VAL A 5 -17.00 -23.26 -21.10
C VAL A 5 -18.44 -22.86 -20.77
N ALA A 6 -19.42 -23.58 -21.31
CA ALA A 6 -20.82 -23.41 -20.93
C ALA A 6 -21.03 -23.91 -19.50
N ARG A 7 -21.76 -23.15 -18.68
CA ARG A 7 -22.09 -23.51 -17.29
C ARG A 7 -23.60 -23.53 -17.09
N PRO A 8 -24.13 -24.39 -16.22
CA PRO A 8 -25.46 -24.18 -15.64
C PRO A 8 -25.55 -22.78 -15.03
N GLY A 9 -26.68 -22.10 -15.19
CA GLY A 9 -26.92 -20.75 -14.64
C GLY A 9 -26.19 -19.59 -15.32
N VAL A 10 -25.14 -19.80 -16.13
CA VAL A 10 -24.40 -18.71 -16.79
C VAL A 10 -24.62 -18.69 -18.30
N LEU A 11 -25.11 -17.55 -18.79
CA LEU A 11 -25.27 -17.22 -20.19
C LEU A 11 -24.03 -16.45 -20.72
N LYS A 12 -23.42 -16.99 -21.77
CA LYS A 12 -22.21 -16.50 -22.46
C LYS A 12 -22.53 -16.11 -23.91
N GLY A 13 -21.77 -15.19 -24.51
CA GLY A 13 -22.08 -14.68 -25.86
C GLY A 13 -22.07 -15.72 -26.98
N PHE A 14 -21.26 -16.78 -26.88
CA PHE A 14 -21.27 -17.88 -27.87
C PHE A 14 -22.58 -18.69 -27.88
N GLN A 15 -23.42 -18.58 -26.82
CA GLN A 15 -24.77 -19.15 -26.79
C GLN A 15 -25.81 -18.23 -27.45
N LEU A 16 -25.51 -16.94 -27.60
CA LEU A 16 -26.37 -15.93 -28.23
C LEU A 16 -26.14 -15.91 -29.74
N LYS A 17 -26.88 -16.75 -30.48
CA LYS A 17 -26.83 -16.83 -31.95
C LYS A 17 -26.96 -15.45 -32.63
N PRO A 18 -26.21 -15.16 -33.70
CA PRO A 18 -26.53 -14.07 -34.61
C PRO A 18 -27.89 -14.29 -35.29
N ALA A 19 -28.57 -13.22 -35.71
CA ALA A 19 -29.70 -13.32 -36.63
C ALA A 19 -29.22 -13.87 -37.99
N SER A 20 -30.00 -14.77 -38.60
CA SER A 20 -29.61 -15.44 -39.84
C SER A 20 -29.83 -14.53 -41.06
N GLY A 21 -28.74 -14.02 -41.65
CA GLY A 21 -28.74 -13.46 -43.02
C GLY A 21 -28.71 -11.93 -43.14
N SER A 22 -28.38 -11.18 -42.09
CA SER A 22 -28.33 -9.71 -42.10
C SER A 22 -26.92 -9.14 -41.93
N SER A 23 -26.59 -8.08 -42.66
CA SER A 23 -25.38 -7.26 -42.47
C SER A 23 -25.75 -5.79 -42.23
N GLY A 24 -25.10 -5.15 -41.26
CA GLY A 24 -25.39 -3.79 -40.79
C GLY A 24 -25.80 -3.74 -39.31
N ASP A 25 -25.64 -2.58 -38.68
CA ASP A 25 -25.65 -2.44 -37.21
C ASP A 25 -27.06 -2.51 -36.57
N ASP A 26 -28.12 -2.28 -37.33
CA ASP A 26 -29.52 -2.19 -36.83
C ASP A 26 -30.15 -3.54 -36.42
N VAL A 27 -29.47 -4.69 -36.58
CA VAL A 27 -30.09 -6.04 -36.45
C VAL A 27 -29.66 -6.81 -35.20
N VAL A 28 -29.13 -6.14 -34.17
CA VAL A 28 -28.80 -6.78 -32.88
C VAL A 28 -30.04 -7.08 -32.03
N ALA A 29 -31.17 -6.39 -32.27
CA ALA A 29 -32.36 -6.40 -31.41
C ALA A 29 -33.20 -7.70 -31.39
N SER A 30 -32.94 -8.66 -32.29
CA SER A 30 -33.69 -9.93 -32.37
C SER A 30 -32.84 -11.18 -32.03
N ALA A 31 -31.64 -10.97 -31.51
CA ALA A 31 -30.62 -12.02 -31.35
C ALA A 31 -30.55 -12.64 -29.93
N VAL A 32 -31.56 -12.37 -29.09
CA VAL A 32 -31.76 -13.03 -27.79
C VAL A 32 -33.01 -13.90 -27.88
N ASP A 33 -32.92 -15.14 -27.39
CA ASP A 33 -34.12 -15.93 -27.13
C ASP A 33 -34.94 -15.24 -26.03
N ALA A 34 -36.24 -15.04 -26.26
CA ALA A 34 -37.09 -14.18 -25.43
C ALA A 34 -37.09 -14.54 -23.93
N GLN A 35 -36.76 -15.80 -23.60
CA GLN A 35 -36.55 -16.27 -22.23
C GLN A 35 -35.45 -15.53 -21.46
N PHE A 36 -34.38 -15.05 -22.13
CA PHE A 36 -33.24 -14.42 -21.44
C PHE A 36 -33.32 -12.90 -21.36
N THR A 37 -34.14 -12.23 -22.18
CA THR A 37 -34.23 -10.76 -22.27
C THR A 37 -34.47 -10.10 -20.91
N GLY A 38 -35.33 -10.69 -20.08
CA GLY A 38 -35.60 -10.20 -18.73
C GLY A 38 -34.41 -10.34 -17.77
N ALA A 39 -33.66 -11.45 -17.84
CA ALA A 39 -32.48 -11.67 -17.01
C ALA A 39 -31.35 -10.70 -17.40
N ILE A 40 -31.09 -10.53 -18.71
CA ILE A 40 -30.12 -9.56 -19.23
C ILE A 40 -30.44 -8.14 -18.73
N GLN A 41 -31.71 -7.73 -18.79
CA GLN A 41 -32.14 -6.41 -18.28
C GLN A 41 -31.83 -6.24 -16.78
N ARG A 42 -32.19 -7.23 -15.96
CA ARG A 42 -31.94 -7.16 -14.50
C ARG A 42 -30.46 -7.25 -14.15
N SER A 43 -29.65 -7.97 -14.94
CA SER A 43 -28.18 -7.95 -14.83
C SER A 43 -27.55 -6.60 -15.19
N MET A 44 -28.12 -5.83 -16.13
CA MET A 44 -27.70 -4.44 -16.40
C MET A 44 -28.03 -3.53 -15.20
N GLU A 45 -29.20 -3.69 -14.60
CA GLU A 45 -29.63 -2.94 -13.41
C GLU A 45 -28.80 -3.32 -12.16
N THR A 46 -28.45 -4.60 -12.00
CA THR A 46 -27.59 -5.09 -10.92
C THR A 46 -26.16 -4.54 -11.03
N SER A 47 -25.59 -4.56 -12.24
CA SER A 47 -24.24 -4.04 -12.50
C SER A 47 -24.15 -2.53 -12.68
N GLY A 48 -25.29 -1.85 -12.84
CA GLY A 48 -25.36 -0.42 -13.14
C GLY A 48 -24.96 -0.05 -14.57
N PHE A 49 -24.82 -1.02 -15.48
CA PHE A 49 -24.44 -0.84 -16.89
C PHE A 49 -25.32 0.19 -17.59
N LYS A 50 -24.69 1.13 -18.33
CA LYS A 50 -25.37 2.30 -18.92
C LYS A 50 -25.68 2.18 -20.41
N GLY A 51 -25.21 1.12 -21.08
CA GLY A 51 -25.53 0.86 -22.48
C GLY A 51 -26.91 0.21 -22.67
N SER A 52 -27.27 -0.02 -23.92
CA SER A 52 -28.42 -0.84 -24.32
C SER A 52 -28.14 -2.35 -24.17
N GLN A 53 -29.20 -3.16 -24.16
CA GLN A 53 -29.06 -4.63 -24.21
C GLN A 53 -28.23 -5.08 -25.41
N ALA A 54 -28.41 -4.44 -26.58
CA ALA A 54 -27.62 -4.71 -27.78
C ALA A 54 -26.10 -4.54 -27.55
N GLN A 55 -25.69 -3.47 -26.86
CA GLN A 55 -24.28 -3.23 -26.53
C GLN A 55 -23.74 -4.26 -25.52
N LEU A 56 -24.54 -4.68 -24.53
CA LEU A 56 -24.16 -5.76 -23.62
C LEU A 56 -24.04 -7.10 -24.34
N ILE A 57 -24.95 -7.43 -25.26
CA ILE A 57 -24.91 -8.65 -26.07
C ILE A 57 -23.65 -8.68 -26.95
N THR A 58 -23.28 -7.54 -27.55
CA THR A 58 -22.02 -7.40 -28.29
C THR A 58 -20.82 -7.58 -27.35
N ARG A 59 -20.83 -7.01 -26.13
CA ARG A 59 -19.75 -7.21 -25.16
C ARG A 59 -19.62 -8.67 -24.73
N LEU A 60 -20.72 -9.35 -24.45
CA LEU A 60 -20.76 -10.79 -24.11
C LEU A 60 -20.20 -11.70 -25.22
N ARG A 61 -20.25 -11.27 -26.48
CA ARG A 61 -19.72 -12.01 -27.64
C ARG A 61 -18.25 -11.73 -27.93
N ASN A 62 -17.76 -10.57 -27.52
CA ASN A 62 -16.37 -10.14 -27.74
C ASN A 62 -15.46 -10.45 -26.52
N ASP A 63 -16.06 -10.83 -25.39
CA ASP A 63 -15.39 -11.08 -24.13
C ASP A 63 -15.82 -12.45 -23.58
N ASP A 64 -14.96 -13.45 -23.78
CA ASP A 64 -15.24 -14.84 -23.43
C ASP A 64 -15.34 -15.09 -21.92
N ASP A 65 -14.72 -14.22 -21.10
CA ASP A 65 -14.69 -14.34 -19.64
C ASP A 65 -15.84 -13.57 -18.97
N LEU A 66 -16.44 -12.56 -19.62
CA LEU A 66 -17.73 -11.95 -19.22
C LEU A 66 -18.90 -12.96 -19.31
N GLY A 67 -19.88 -12.86 -18.42
CA GLY A 67 -21.10 -13.66 -18.44
C GLY A 67 -22.28 -13.03 -17.70
N VAL A 68 -23.48 -13.51 -18.00
CA VAL A 68 -24.73 -13.21 -17.28
C VAL A 68 -25.06 -14.39 -16.38
N HIS A 69 -25.00 -14.22 -15.06
CA HIS A 69 -25.56 -15.21 -14.13
C HIS A 69 -27.07 -15.00 -14.07
N LEU A 70 -27.83 -15.97 -14.59
CA LEU A 70 -29.27 -15.92 -14.76
C LEU A 70 -30.02 -15.91 -13.41
N ASP A 71 -29.67 -16.81 -12.49
CA ASP A 71 -30.38 -16.98 -11.21
C ASP A 71 -30.04 -15.87 -10.20
N ALA A 72 -28.79 -15.38 -10.23
CA ALA A 72 -28.36 -14.24 -9.43
C ALA A 72 -28.63 -12.88 -10.09
N GLU A 73 -29.15 -12.86 -11.32
CA GLU A 73 -29.51 -11.65 -12.08
C GLU A 73 -28.39 -10.59 -12.11
N ALA A 74 -27.16 -11.04 -12.39
CA ALA A 74 -25.94 -10.23 -12.29
C ALA A 74 -24.99 -10.49 -13.46
N LEU A 75 -24.18 -9.49 -13.82
CA LEU A 75 -23.01 -9.70 -14.68
C LEU A 75 -21.83 -10.17 -13.84
N MET A 76 -21.01 -11.06 -14.40
CA MET A 76 -19.83 -11.63 -13.73
C MET A 76 -18.68 -11.81 -14.72
N PHE A 77 -17.46 -11.80 -14.20
CA PHE A 77 -16.26 -12.21 -14.92
C PHE A 77 -15.68 -13.51 -14.33
N GLU A 78 -15.11 -14.34 -15.20
CA GLU A 78 -14.35 -15.52 -14.83
C GLU A 78 -12.96 -15.53 -15.46
N CYS A 79 -12.07 -14.66 -14.98
CA CYS A 79 -10.78 -14.34 -15.60
C CYS A 79 -9.88 -15.59 -15.76
N ARG A 80 -9.97 -16.22 -16.94
CA ARG A 80 -9.25 -17.44 -17.34
C ARG A 80 -8.21 -17.16 -18.41
N SER A 81 -8.53 -16.23 -19.29
CA SER A 81 -7.65 -15.83 -20.40
C SER A 81 -6.44 -15.07 -19.88
N MET A 82 -6.54 -14.45 -18.70
CA MET A 82 -5.44 -13.79 -17.98
C MET A 82 -4.46 -14.76 -17.28
N LEU A 83 -4.69 -16.10 -17.30
CA LEU A 83 -3.87 -17.03 -16.51
C LEU A 83 -2.37 -17.07 -16.93
N PRO A 84 -1.42 -16.82 -16.01
CA PRO A 84 0.00 -16.73 -16.32
C PRO A 84 0.71 -18.11 -16.32
N PRO A 85 1.94 -18.20 -16.90
CA PRO A 85 2.75 -19.42 -16.83
C PRO A 85 3.09 -19.86 -15.40
N LYS A 86 3.14 -21.17 -15.14
CA LYS A 86 3.42 -21.75 -13.81
C LYS A 86 4.92 -22.03 -13.61
N ASN A 87 5.53 -21.45 -12.56
CA ASN A 87 6.88 -21.76 -12.05
C ASN A 87 6.89 -21.88 -10.49
N PRO A 88 7.81 -22.66 -9.87
CA PRO A 88 7.81 -22.96 -8.42
C PRO A 88 8.79 -22.11 -7.54
N ALA A 89 8.63 -22.12 -6.20
CA ALA A 89 9.43 -21.33 -5.22
C ALA A 89 9.40 -21.88 -3.75
N THR A 90 10.36 -21.51 -2.87
CA THR A 90 10.47 -21.95 -1.44
C THR A 90 11.37 -21.08 -0.48
N THR A 91 10.86 -20.58 0.67
CA THR A 91 11.48 -20.37 2.05
C THR A 91 12.72 -19.45 2.25
N GLU A 92 13.06 -18.78 3.39
CA GLU A 92 12.51 -18.43 4.75
C GLU A 92 13.38 -17.25 5.35
N ALA A 93 13.23 -16.55 6.50
CA ALA A 93 12.32 -16.49 7.68
C ALA A 93 12.44 -15.12 8.45
N GLY A 94 11.51 -14.78 9.38
CA GLY A 94 11.71 -13.67 10.38
C GLY A 94 10.45 -13.15 11.13
N THR A 95 10.61 -12.36 12.23
CA THR A 95 9.52 -11.86 13.12
C THR A 95 9.80 -10.52 13.88
N VAL A 96 8.91 -9.51 13.83
CA VAL A 96 8.64 -8.51 14.92
C VAL A 96 7.38 -7.61 14.71
N SER A 97 6.39 -7.72 15.61
CA SER A 97 5.52 -6.67 16.22
C SER A 97 4.90 -5.53 15.37
N ALA A 98 3.58 -5.34 15.48
CA ALA A 98 2.74 -4.36 14.77
C ALA A 98 3.12 -2.86 14.86
N GLN A 99 2.80 -2.12 13.78
CA GLN A 99 2.91 -0.66 13.63
C GLN A 99 1.68 -0.10 12.89
N THR A 100 1.35 1.17 13.12
CA THR A 100 0.33 1.95 12.40
C THR A 100 0.95 3.08 11.57
N ASP A 101 0.29 3.44 10.47
CA ASP A 101 0.63 4.53 9.54
C ASP A 101 1.92 4.30 8.72
N LEU A 102 1.80 4.30 7.39
CA LEU A 102 2.90 4.07 6.45
C LEU A 102 3.18 5.31 5.61
N SER A 103 4.37 5.87 5.75
CA SER A 103 4.91 6.77 4.75
C SER A 103 5.52 5.97 3.59
N VAL A 104 5.58 6.58 2.41
CA VAL A 104 6.21 6.00 1.22
C VAL A 104 7.67 5.58 1.47
N THR A 105 8.38 6.33 2.31
CA THR A 105 9.76 6.07 2.73
C THR A 105 9.93 4.99 3.81
N THR A 106 8.84 4.43 4.36
CA THR A 106 8.95 3.27 5.26
C THR A 106 9.20 1.98 4.47
N PRO A 107 10.12 1.11 4.93
CA PRO A 107 10.18 -0.29 4.51
C PRO A 107 8.82 -0.97 4.70
N ASP A 108 8.65 -2.13 4.08
CA ASP A 108 7.40 -2.89 4.22
C ASP A 108 7.08 -3.25 5.68
N PRO A 109 5.79 -3.33 6.04
CA PRO A 109 5.33 -3.96 7.28
C PRO A 109 6.07 -5.26 7.57
N LEU A 110 6.38 -5.51 8.84
CA LEU A 110 7.07 -6.73 9.23
C LEU A 110 6.12 -7.92 9.04
N ALA A 111 6.62 -9.09 8.62
CA ALA A 111 5.76 -10.18 8.16
C ALA A 111 4.71 -10.64 9.20
N ASP A 112 5.01 -10.66 10.49
CA ASP A 112 4.02 -10.97 11.55
C ASP A 112 2.93 -9.89 11.75
N GLN A 113 3.00 -8.77 11.02
CA GLN A 113 1.95 -7.76 10.91
C GLN A 113 0.90 -8.10 9.84
N ALA A 114 1.10 -9.16 9.03
CA ALA A 114 0.26 -9.57 7.88
C ALA A 114 -1.26 -9.70 8.12
N PHE A 115 -1.74 -9.70 9.36
CA PHE A 115 -3.16 -9.78 9.69
C PHE A 115 -3.69 -8.57 10.47
N VAL A 116 -2.91 -7.48 10.54
CA VAL A 116 -3.25 -6.22 11.20
C VAL A 116 -2.96 -4.98 10.33
N LEU A 117 -2.89 -5.15 9.01
CA LEU A 117 -2.62 -4.09 8.04
C LEU A 117 -3.90 -3.32 7.70
N SER A 118 -3.80 -2.00 7.52
CA SER A 118 -4.90 -1.09 7.13
C SER A 118 -4.30 0.19 6.54
N SER A 119 -4.73 0.58 5.34
CA SER A 119 -4.15 1.70 4.59
C SER A 119 -4.88 3.03 4.79
N ARG A 120 -6.14 2.99 5.25
CA ARG A 120 -6.93 4.18 5.60
C ARG A 120 -7.94 3.84 6.73
N PRO A 121 -7.49 3.56 7.97
CA PRO A 121 -8.35 3.02 9.04
C PRO A 121 -9.67 3.79 9.27
N SER A 122 -9.63 5.11 9.08
CA SER A 122 -10.73 6.06 9.22
C SER A 122 -11.80 6.00 8.12
N SER A 123 -11.50 5.38 6.96
CA SER A 123 -12.47 5.26 5.87
C SER A 123 -13.64 4.36 6.25
N LYS A 124 -14.83 4.71 5.78
CA LYS A 124 -16.05 3.88 5.92
C LYS A 124 -16.10 2.76 4.88
N ASN A 125 -15.44 2.95 3.75
CA ASN A 125 -15.38 1.97 2.67
C ASN A 125 -14.22 1.00 2.97
N LYS A 126 -14.46 -0.31 2.94
CA LYS A 126 -13.43 -1.34 3.24
C LYS A 126 -13.20 -2.28 2.05
N LEU A 127 -11.93 -2.49 1.70
CA LEU A 127 -11.47 -3.57 0.83
C LEU A 127 -10.74 -4.57 1.73
N TRP A 128 -11.45 -5.62 2.18
CA TRP A 128 -10.89 -6.62 3.08
C TRP A 128 -10.24 -7.76 2.28
N LEU A 129 -8.91 -7.86 2.39
CA LEU A 129 -8.11 -8.96 1.87
C LEU A 129 -8.10 -10.11 2.88
N ASP A 130 -8.75 -11.22 2.53
CA ASP A 130 -8.93 -12.38 3.39
C ASP A 130 -8.16 -13.60 2.91
N PHE A 131 -6.94 -13.73 3.41
CA PHE A 131 -6.03 -14.85 3.14
C PHE A 131 -6.31 -16.08 4.03
N LYS A 132 -7.26 -16.01 4.97
CA LYS A 132 -7.48 -17.09 5.97
C LYS A 132 -8.40 -18.21 5.48
N GLY A 133 -8.94 -18.08 4.28
CA GLY A 133 -9.94 -19.00 3.75
C GLY A 133 -11.29 -18.87 4.44
N SER A 134 -12.30 -19.55 3.91
CA SER A 134 -13.66 -19.53 4.46
C SER A 134 -14.51 -20.67 3.91
N SER A 135 -15.51 -21.08 4.70
CA SER A 135 -16.74 -21.66 4.16
C SER A 135 -17.67 -20.53 3.76
N ILE A 136 -18.35 -20.65 2.62
CA ILE A 136 -19.17 -19.60 1.99
C ILE A 136 -20.51 -20.22 1.60
N GLU A 137 -21.59 -19.66 2.14
CA GLU A 137 -22.97 -20.13 2.02
C GLU A 137 -23.91 -18.92 1.98
N GLY A 138 -25.10 -19.07 1.39
CA GLY A 138 -26.11 -17.99 1.31
C GLY A 138 -25.80 -16.87 0.31
N THR A 139 -24.79 -17.04 -0.55
CA THR A 139 -24.37 -16.07 -1.56
C THR A 139 -24.84 -16.47 -2.97
N ALA A 140 -24.81 -15.53 -3.91
CA ALA A 140 -25.03 -15.78 -5.34
C ALA A 140 -24.11 -16.87 -5.90
N TRP A 141 -22.88 -17.01 -5.37
CA TRP A 141 -21.93 -18.04 -5.79
C TRP A 141 -22.38 -19.47 -5.46
N ASN A 142 -23.29 -19.65 -4.49
CA ASN A 142 -23.72 -20.97 -4.06
C ASN A 142 -24.63 -21.72 -5.06
N ALA A 143 -25.02 -21.08 -6.17
CA ALA A 143 -25.57 -21.76 -7.33
C ALA A 143 -24.57 -22.74 -7.98
N PHE A 144 -23.26 -22.50 -7.84
CA PHE A 144 -22.20 -23.35 -8.41
C PHE A 144 -21.76 -24.48 -7.48
N ALA A 145 -21.82 -24.26 -6.17
CA ALA A 145 -21.66 -25.29 -5.14
C ALA A 145 -22.38 -24.89 -3.85
N ALA A 146 -23.16 -25.82 -3.27
CA ALA A 146 -24.01 -25.55 -2.11
C ALA A 146 -23.25 -24.91 -0.92
N THR A 147 -22.04 -25.40 -0.67
CA THR A 147 -21.04 -24.78 0.22
C THR A 147 -19.74 -24.63 -0.57
N ILE A 148 -19.19 -23.42 -0.64
CA ILE A 148 -17.87 -23.19 -1.25
C ILE A 148 -16.84 -23.09 -0.12
N VAL A 149 -15.93 -24.08 -0.07
CA VAL A 149 -14.79 -24.06 0.86
C VAL A 149 -13.57 -23.55 0.10
N THR A 150 -13.07 -22.38 0.50
CA THR A 150 -11.79 -21.85 0.04
C THR A 150 -10.77 -22.04 1.16
N PRO A 151 -9.64 -22.75 0.96
CA PRO A 151 -8.63 -22.90 2.00
C PRO A 151 -7.89 -21.58 2.23
N ALA A 152 -7.05 -21.52 3.26
CA ALA A 152 -6.11 -20.42 3.44
C ALA A 152 -5.17 -20.28 2.23
N TYR A 153 -4.58 -19.09 2.07
CA TYR A 153 -3.42 -18.92 1.21
C TYR A 153 -2.21 -19.68 1.78
N SER A 154 -1.59 -20.54 0.98
CA SER A 154 -0.35 -21.23 1.33
C SER A 154 0.48 -21.56 0.09
N ARG A 155 1.79 -21.46 0.22
CA ARG A 155 2.83 -21.86 -0.73
C ARG A 155 3.17 -23.35 -0.61
N ASP A 156 3.18 -23.87 0.62
CA ASP A 156 3.66 -25.21 1.01
C ASP A 156 2.56 -26.28 1.19
N ASP A 157 1.29 -25.89 1.03
CA ASP A 157 0.07 -26.67 1.26
C ASP A 157 -0.24 -27.02 2.74
N ASP A 158 0.40 -26.35 3.72
CA ASP A 158 -0.12 -26.26 5.09
C ASP A 158 -1.15 -25.13 5.22
N PHE A 159 -2.44 -25.46 5.10
CA PHE A 159 -3.53 -24.51 5.30
C PHE A 159 -3.86 -24.23 6.79
N THR A 160 -3.08 -24.72 7.74
CA THR A 160 -3.32 -24.55 9.20
C THR A 160 -2.44 -23.48 9.85
N THR A 161 -1.31 -23.13 9.22
CA THR A 161 -0.43 -22.04 9.65
C THR A 161 -0.20 -21.03 8.53
N PHE A 162 0.72 -20.08 8.74
CA PHE A 162 1.26 -19.22 7.69
C PHE A 162 2.76 -19.11 7.93
N ASN A 163 3.57 -19.58 6.98
CA ASN A 163 5.02 -19.46 7.04
C ASN A 163 5.47 -18.00 6.81
N PRO A 164 6.75 -17.64 7.07
CA PRO A 164 7.19 -16.25 6.95
C PRO A 164 7.17 -15.70 5.52
N ASP A 165 7.30 -16.55 4.50
CA ASP A 165 7.23 -16.16 3.09
C ASP A 165 5.81 -15.72 2.75
N GLU A 166 4.81 -16.55 3.03
CA GLU A 166 3.39 -16.23 2.83
C GLU A 166 3.00 -14.94 3.54
N ARG A 167 3.50 -14.75 4.76
CA ARG A 167 3.28 -13.51 5.50
C ARG A 167 3.97 -12.29 4.88
N THR A 168 5.11 -12.48 4.22
CA THR A 168 5.80 -11.43 3.44
C THR A 168 5.03 -11.13 2.15
N ASP A 169 4.51 -12.16 1.47
CA ASP A 169 3.66 -12.03 0.30
C ASP A 169 2.35 -11.31 0.62
N ILE A 170 1.71 -11.63 1.75
CA ILE A 170 0.49 -10.94 2.24
C ILE A 170 0.77 -9.45 2.45
N VAL A 171 1.88 -9.09 3.07
CA VAL A 171 2.29 -7.68 3.21
C VAL A 171 2.53 -7.04 1.84
N ALA A 172 3.23 -7.72 0.93
CA ALA A 172 3.56 -7.19 -0.38
C ALA A 172 2.33 -6.95 -1.25
N VAL A 173 1.41 -7.91 -1.27
CA VAL A 173 0.12 -7.84 -1.95
C VAL A 173 -0.75 -6.75 -1.35
N TRP A 174 -0.87 -6.69 -0.02
CA TRP A 174 -1.62 -5.62 0.64
C TRP A 174 -1.04 -4.24 0.32
N ARG A 175 0.29 -4.08 0.26
CA ARG A 175 0.91 -2.77 0.00
C ARG A 175 0.74 -2.34 -1.46
N ALA A 176 0.80 -3.28 -2.41
CA ALA A 176 0.50 -3.01 -3.81
C ALA A 176 -0.97 -2.61 -3.99
N VAL A 177 -1.95 -3.46 -3.64
CA VAL A 177 -3.39 -3.11 -3.74
C VAL A 177 -3.74 -1.82 -2.97
N SER A 178 -3.00 -1.51 -1.90
CA SER A 178 -3.14 -0.23 -1.20
C SER A 178 -2.70 0.99 -2.01
N GLU A 179 -1.75 0.85 -2.94
CA GLU A 179 -1.28 1.87 -3.88
C GLU A 179 -2.26 2.10 -5.01
N ASP A 180 -2.69 1.04 -5.71
CA ASP A 180 -3.70 1.10 -6.78
C ASP A 180 -4.98 1.83 -6.30
N TYR A 181 -5.40 1.57 -5.06
CA TYR A 181 -6.57 2.21 -4.43
C TYR A 181 -6.23 3.41 -3.54
N ALA A 182 -4.97 3.88 -3.50
CA ALA A 182 -4.57 5.08 -2.77
C ALA A 182 -5.33 6.37 -3.19
N PRO A 183 -5.68 6.58 -4.48
CA PRO A 183 -6.40 7.77 -4.92
C PRO A 183 -7.81 7.93 -4.33
N PHE A 184 -8.36 6.88 -3.70
CA PHE A 184 -9.76 6.84 -3.26
C PHE A 184 -9.92 6.85 -1.72
N ASP A 185 -11.12 7.20 -1.25
CA ASP A 185 -11.50 7.02 0.15
C ASP A 185 -11.92 5.57 0.40
N ILE A 186 -10.94 4.68 0.47
CA ILE A 186 -11.12 3.28 0.87
C ILE A 186 -9.96 2.82 1.75
N ASP A 187 -10.27 1.93 2.67
CA ASP A 187 -9.30 1.22 3.51
C ASP A 187 -9.03 -0.17 2.95
N VAL A 188 -7.86 -0.36 2.36
CA VAL A 188 -7.36 -1.69 2.01
C VAL A 188 -6.79 -2.30 3.27
N THR A 189 -7.32 -3.44 3.71
CA THR A 189 -7.02 -4.00 5.03
C THR A 189 -7.02 -5.53 5.06
N THR A 190 -6.19 -6.12 5.91
CA THR A 190 -6.20 -7.55 6.23
C THR A 190 -7.01 -7.85 7.50
N ILE A 191 -7.63 -6.83 8.10
CA ILE A 191 -8.41 -6.93 9.34
C ILE A 191 -9.87 -7.22 8.97
N PRO A 192 -10.49 -8.30 9.52
CA PRO A 192 -11.91 -8.55 9.31
C PRO A 192 -12.74 -7.42 9.94
N PRO A 193 -13.77 -6.89 9.25
CA PRO A 193 -14.64 -5.87 9.82
C PRO A 193 -15.40 -6.41 11.03
N THR A 194 -15.40 -5.67 12.14
CA THR A 194 -15.99 -6.07 13.43
C THR A 194 -17.50 -5.82 13.55
N VAL A 195 -18.08 -5.18 12.54
CA VAL A 195 -19.51 -4.91 12.36
C VAL A 195 -19.87 -5.12 10.88
N PRO A 196 -21.15 -5.38 10.55
CA PRO A 196 -21.60 -5.31 9.16
C PRO A 196 -21.51 -3.86 8.66
N VAL A 197 -20.37 -3.53 8.05
CA VAL A 197 -20.27 -2.39 7.12
C VAL A 197 -21.15 -2.70 5.91
N THR A 198 -21.91 -1.72 5.43
CA THR A 198 -22.65 -1.79 4.16
C THR A 198 -21.72 -1.58 2.97
N ASN A 199 -20.65 -0.80 3.16
CA ASN A 199 -19.73 -0.36 2.13
C ASN A 199 -18.44 -1.20 2.17
N TYR A 200 -18.52 -2.50 1.84
CA TYR A 200 -17.31 -3.30 1.67
C TYR A 200 -17.35 -4.33 0.55
N VAL A 201 -16.14 -4.72 0.15
CA VAL A 201 -15.86 -5.96 -0.58
C VAL A 201 -14.90 -6.81 0.25
N ARG A 202 -15.19 -8.10 0.37
CA ARG A 202 -14.24 -9.12 0.85
C ARG A 202 -13.66 -9.81 -0.37
N VAL A 203 -12.33 -9.85 -0.45
CA VAL A 203 -11.58 -10.60 -1.44
C VAL A 203 -11.01 -11.82 -0.72
N ILE A 204 -11.52 -13.02 -1.02
CA ILE A 204 -11.00 -14.26 -0.43
C ILE A 204 -9.90 -14.81 -1.33
N ILE A 205 -8.74 -15.06 -0.73
CA ILE A 205 -7.48 -15.32 -1.42
C ILE A 205 -6.96 -16.68 -0.94
N GLY A 206 -7.10 -17.72 -1.77
CA GLY A 206 -6.66 -19.07 -1.40
C GLY A 206 -7.06 -20.15 -2.40
N GLY A 207 -6.34 -21.27 -2.40
CA GLY A 207 -6.63 -22.42 -3.26
C GLY A 207 -6.46 -22.18 -4.77
N ASP A 208 -7.17 -22.99 -5.56
CA ASP A 208 -7.02 -23.13 -7.01
C ASP A 208 -8.33 -22.91 -7.80
N GLY A 209 -9.44 -22.61 -7.13
CA GLY A 209 -10.75 -22.41 -7.75
C GLY A 209 -11.38 -23.65 -8.40
N ALA A 210 -10.95 -24.87 -8.06
CA ALA A 210 -11.40 -26.11 -8.72
C ALA A 210 -12.93 -26.31 -8.73
N TRP A 211 -13.65 -25.81 -7.71
CA TRP A 211 -15.12 -25.83 -7.65
C TRP A 211 -15.80 -25.06 -8.80
N TYR A 212 -15.11 -24.04 -9.35
CA TYR A 212 -15.52 -23.31 -10.55
C TYR A 212 -14.72 -23.75 -11.80
N GLY A 213 -13.80 -24.70 -11.66
CA GLY A 213 -12.89 -25.15 -12.71
C GLY A 213 -11.69 -24.23 -12.94
N SER A 214 -11.17 -23.60 -11.88
CA SER A 214 -9.86 -22.92 -11.85
C SER A 214 -9.64 -21.74 -12.82
N PRO A 215 -10.32 -20.59 -12.61
CA PRO A 215 -9.90 -19.29 -13.14
C PRO A 215 -8.76 -18.68 -12.28
N GLY A 216 -8.28 -17.49 -12.62
CA GLY A 216 -7.37 -16.70 -11.78
C GLY A 216 -8.09 -15.95 -10.65
N GLY A 217 -9.28 -15.42 -10.97
CA GLY A 217 -10.20 -14.78 -10.03
C GLY A 217 -11.66 -14.90 -10.49
N LEU A 218 -12.57 -14.38 -9.66
CA LEU A 218 -14.01 -14.28 -9.93
C LEU A 218 -14.61 -13.04 -9.25
N SER A 219 -15.40 -12.27 -9.99
CA SER A 219 -16.11 -11.09 -9.46
C SER A 219 -17.47 -10.86 -10.15
N TYR A 220 -18.44 -10.37 -9.38
CA TYR A 220 -19.68 -9.81 -9.91
C TYR A 220 -19.49 -8.32 -10.22
N VAL A 221 -19.99 -7.87 -11.36
CA VAL A 221 -19.75 -6.50 -11.85
C VAL A 221 -20.63 -5.49 -11.14
N GLY A 222 -20.03 -4.39 -10.67
CA GLY A 222 -20.73 -3.20 -10.16
C GLY A 222 -21.42 -3.34 -8.80
N VAL A 223 -21.25 -4.48 -8.11
CA VAL A 223 -21.99 -4.82 -6.88
C VAL A 223 -21.45 -4.21 -5.59
N PHE A 224 -20.30 -3.52 -5.61
CA PHE A 224 -19.74 -2.87 -4.41
C PHE A 224 -20.78 -1.94 -3.75
N GLY A 225 -20.94 -2.07 -2.44
CA GLY A 225 -21.83 -1.24 -1.61
C GLY A 225 -23.30 -1.68 -1.58
N ARG A 226 -23.64 -2.90 -2.00
CA ARG A 226 -25.01 -3.45 -1.90
C ARG A 226 -25.30 -4.00 -0.50
N ASP A 227 -26.35 -3.48 0.13
CA ASP A 227 -26.72 -3.68 1.55
C ASP A 227 -26.88 -5.14 2.02
N ASN A 228 -27.14 -6.08 1.11
CA ASN A 228 -27.47 -7.47 1.44
C ASN A 228 -26.28 -8.44 1.33
N LEU A 229 -25.10 -7.99 0.88
CA LEU A 229 -23.88 -8.78 0.74
C LEU A 229 -23.97 -10.04 -0.15
N TYR A 230 -25.10 -10.25 -0.85
CA TYR A 230 -25.41 -11.46 -1.60
C TYR A 230 -24.40 -11.78 -2.71
N TYR A 231 -23.77 -10.74 -3.27
CA TYR A 231 -22.74 -10.85 -4.32
C TYR A 231 -21.29 -10.84 -3.80
N ASN A 232 -21.08 -10.80 -2.48
CA ASN A 232 -19.76 -11.07 -1.90
C ASN A 232 -19.51 -12.61 -1.88
N PRO A 233 -18.25 -13.06 -1.84
CA PRO A 233 -17.02 -12.27 -1.95
C PRO A 233 -16.60 -12.08 -3.42
N VAL A 234 -15.49 -11.38 -3.62
CA VAL A 234 -14.60 -11.57 -4.77
C VAL A 234 -13.66 -12.74 -4.46
N PHE A 235 -13.30 -13.56 -5.45
CA PHE A 235 -12.33 -14.64 -5.27
C PHE A 235 -11.04 -14.40 -6.04
N ILE A 236 -9.93 -14.86 -5.46
CA ILE A 236 -8.60 -14.92 -6.06
C ILE A 236 -8.00 -16.28 -5.75
N PHE A 237 -7.38 -16.93 -6.74
CA PHE A 237 -6.90 -18.31 -6.65
C PHE A 237 -5.38 -18.40 -6.87
N PRO A 238 -4.55 -18.16 -5.83
CA PRO A 238 -3.09 -18.09 -5.94
C PRO A 238 -2.42 -19.29 -6.63
N LYS A 239 -2.93 -20.52 -6.49
CA LYS A 239 -2.36 -21.71 -7.16
C LYS A 239 -2.52 -21.70 -8.70
N MET A 240 -3.35 -20.80 -9.22
CA MET A 240 -3.50 -20.53 -10.65
C MET A 240 -2.69 -19.31 -11.12
N LEU A 241 -2.33 -18.40 -10.21
CA LEU A 241 -1.56 -17.19 -10.46
C LEU A 241 -0.05 -17.46 -10.34
N GLY A 242 0.47 -18.25 -11.29
CA GLY A 242 1.90 -18.49 -11.47
C GLY A 242 2.60 -19.07 -10.24
N PRO A 243 2.12 -20.22 -9.76
CA PRO A 243 1.47 -20.36 -8.46
C PRO A 243 2.10 -19.56 -7.32
N ASN A 244 1.26 -18.77 -6.65
CA ASN A 244 1.61 -17.95 -5.49
C ASN A 244 2.61 -16.82 -5.81
N ASN A 245 2.60 -16.28 -7.02
CA ASN A 245 3.38 -15.09 -7.36
C ASN A 245 2.67 -13.82 -6.81
N PRO A 246 3.31 -13.03 -5.93
CA PRO A 246 2.69 -11.85 -5.33
C PRO A 246 2.27 -10.77 -6.34
N LYS A 247 3.09 -10.48 -7.38
CA LYS A 247 2.72 -9.55 -8.46
C LYS A 247 1.43 -10.01 -9.11
N TYR A 248 1.37 -11.27 -9.55
CA TYR A 248 0.15 -11.78 -10.21
C TYR A 248 -1.07 -11.80 -9.28
N MET A 249 -0.87 -11.99 -7.96
CA MET A 249 -1.93 -11.90 -6.96
C MET A 249 -2.47 -10.49 -6.76
N TRP A 250 -1.62 -9.46 -6.62
CA TRP A 250 -2.11 -8.09 -6.38
C TRP A 250 -2.78 -7.48 -7.62
N GLU A 251 -2.20 -7.70 -8.79
CA GLU A 251 -2.79 -7.31 -10.08
C GLU A 251 -4.19 -7.92 -10.26
N ALA A 252 -4.33 -9.23 -9.99
CA ALA A 252 -5.63 -9.91 -10.05
C ALA A 252 -6.62 -9.38 -8.99
N ILE A 253 -6.18 -9.08 -7.77
CA ILE A 253 -7.04 -8.48 -6.74
C ILE A 253 -7.59 -7.14 -7.21
N SER A 254 -6.74 -6.25 -7.71
CA SER A 254 -7.15 -4.91 -8.12
C SER A 254 -8.07 -4.92 -9.33
N HIS A 255 -7.80 -5.81 -10.29
CA HIS A 255 -8.65 -6.08 -11.46
C HIS A 255 -10.05 -6.59 -11.07
N GLU A 256 -10.13 -7.62 -10.22
CA GLU A 256 -11.40 -8.22 -9.81
C GLU A 256 -12.20 -7.30 -8.86
N VAL A 257 -11.53 -6.45 -8.06
CA VAL A 257 -12.19 -5.36 -7.32
C VAL A 257 -12.62 -4.25 -8.27
N GLY A 258 -11.88 -3.98 -9.35
CA GLY A 258 -12.29 -3.10 -10.45
C GLY A 258 -13.63 -3.54 -11.06
N HIS A 259 -13.78 -4.83 -11.35
CA HIS A 259 -15.08 -5.41 -11.72
C HIS A 259 -16.14 -5.15 -10.64
N ASN A 260 -15.82 -5.36 -9.36
CA ASN A 260 -16.75 -5.09 -8.25
C ASN A 260 -17.20 -3.60 -8.20
N MET A 261 -16.33 -2.68 -8.62
CA MET A 261 -16.61 -1.25 -8.79
C MET A 261 -17.36 -0.92 -10.11
N GLY A 262 -17.49 -1.87 -11.03
CA GLY A 262 -18.24 -1.71 -12.29
C GLY A 262 -17.38 -1.52 -13.53
N LEU A 263 -16.07 -1.75 -13.43
CA LEU A 263 -15.15 -1.76 -14.56
C LEU A 263 -15.27 -3.07 -15.35
N TYR A 264 -14.93 -3.03 -16.62
CA TYR A 264 -14.86 -4.19 -17.51
C TYR A 264 -13.47 -4.20 -18.17
N HIS A 265 -13.06 -5.33 -18.78
CA HIS A 265 -11.71 -5.43 -19.33
C HIS A 265 -11.34 -4.32 -20.34
N ASP A 266 -10.10 -3.85 -20.23
CA ASP A 266 -9.40 -3.08 -21.24
C ASP A 266 -8.78 -4.04 -22.26
N GLY A 267 -9.36 -4.08 -23.46
CA GLY A 267 -8.86 -4.88 -24.58
C GLY A 267 -8.72 -4.07 -25.86
N ASP A 268 -8.48 -4.77 -26.97
CA ASP A 268 -8.44 -4.22 -28.32
C ASP A 268 -9.31 -5.03 -29.29
N ALA A 269 -9.13 -4.89 -30.61
CA ALA A 269 -9.90 -5.63 -31.61
C ALA A 269 -9.56 -7.14 -31.70
N SER A 270 -8.56 -7.62 -30.95
CA SER A 270 -8.01 -8.98 -31.01
C SER A 270 -7.95 -9.72 -29.67
N THR A 271 -7.91 -8.98 -28.54
CA THR A 271 -7.89 -9.54 -27.18
C THR A 271 -8.83 -8.79 -26.24
N ALA A 272 -9.45 -9.50 -25.30
CA ALA A 272 -10.19 -8.90 -24.20
C ALA A 272 -9.28 -8.22 -23.16
N TYR A 273 -8.03 -8.70 -23.02
CA TYR A 273 -7.02 -8.20 -22.09
C TYR A 273 -5.84 -7.60 -22.86
N TYR A 274 -5.62 -6.29 -22.74
CA TYR A 274 -4.49 -5.61 -23.34
C TYR A 274 -3.22 -5.80 -22.50
N GLU A 275 -2.14 -6.30 -23.12
CA GLU A 275 -0.85 -6.55 -22.45
C GLU A 275 -0.01 -5.29 -22.18
N GLY A 276 -0.53 -4.12 -22.54
CA GLY A 276 0.19 -2.86 -22.43
C GLY A 276 1.30 -2.68 -23.46
N HIS A 277 2.06 -1.60 -23.34
CA HIS A 277 3.17 -1.25 -24.23
C HIS A 277 4.22 -0.41 -23.49
N GLY A 278 5.47 -0.38 -23.98
CA GLY A 278 6.58 0.16 -23.21
C GLY A 278 6.64 -0.47 -21.81
N ILE A 279 6.76 0.37 -20.78
CA ILE A 279 6.72 -0.04 -19.37
C ILE A 279 5.31 -0.15 -18.76
N TRP A 280 4.25 0.22 -19.48
CA TRP A 280 2.89 0.47 -18.95
C TRP A 280 1.88 -0.61 -19.36
N ALA A 281 0.88 -0.88 -18.50
CA ALA A 281 -0.36 -1.59 -18.84
C ALA A 281 -1.55 -1.05 -18.02
N PRO A 282 -2.78 -1.22 -18.51
CA PRO A 282 -3.97 -0.94 -17.70
C PRO A 282 -4.23 -2.05 -16.69
N ILE A 283 -4.68 -1.70 -15.48
CA ILE A 283 -5.10 -2.65 -14.43
C ILE A 283 -6.23 -3.56 -14.93
N MET A 284 -7.17 -3.01 -15.72
CA MET A 284 -8.25 -3.78 -16.35
C MET A 284 -7.81 -4.58 -17.59
N GLY A 285 -6.53 -4.51 -17.99
CA GLY A 285 -5.89 -5.41 -18.94
C GLY A 285 -5.11 -6.49 -18.21
N ILE A 286 -3.83 -6.72 -18.55
CA ILE A 286 -2.95 -7.68 -17.86
C ILE A 286 -1.60 -7.03 -17.50
N GLY A 287 -1.51 -6.43 -16.30
CA GLY A 287 -0.33 -5.71 -15.80
C GLY A 287 0.82 -6.57 -15.25
N TYR A 288 0.66 -7.90 -15.22
CA TYR A 288 1.62 -8.87 -14.65
C TYR A 288 3.09 -8.70 -15.03
N TYR A 289 3.36 -8.25 -16.25
CA TYR A 289 4.71 -8.16 -16.82
C TYR A 289 5.20 -6.71 -16.96
N LYS A 290 4.47 -5.75 -16.37
CA LYS A 290 4.76 -4.31 -16.46
C LYS A 290 5.15 -3.74 -15.10
N PRO A 291 6.21 -2.90 -15.05
CA PRO A 291 6.61 -2.20 -13.84
C PRO A 291 5.84 -0.90 -13.58
N LEU A 292 4.97 -0.48 -14.50
CA LEU A 292 3.95 0.56 -14.28
C LEU A 292 2.58 0.00 -14.70
N THR A 293 1.60 0.19 -13.83
CA THR A 293 0.24 -0.36 -13.93
C THR A 293 -0.73 0.72 -13.45
N GLN A 294 -1.82 0.98 -14.16
CA GLN A 294 -2.70 2.11 -13.86
C GLN A 294 -4.16 1.86 -14.24
N PHE A 295 -5.10 2.58 -13.61
CA PHE A 295 -6.47 2.71 -14.13
C PHE A 295 -6.51 3.54 -15.43
N SER A 296 -7.55 3.32 -16.23
CA SER A 296 -7.57 3.64 -17.66
C SER A 296 -8.79 4.45 -18.11
N LYS A 297 -8.71 4.95 -19.34
CA LYS A 297 -9.84 5.45 -20.13
C LYS A 297 -9.68 5.21 -21.64
N GLY A 298 -9.01 4.11 -22.01
CA GLY A 298 -8.80 3.73 -23.41
C GLY A 298 -7.85 4.63 -24.21
N GLU A 299 -6.90 5.30 -23.54
CA GLU A 299 -5.92 6.17 -24.21
C GLU A 299 -4.86 5.40 -25.01
N TYR A 300 -4.78 4.07 -24.90
CA TYR A 300 -3.85 3.19 -25.62
C TYR A 300 -4.29 2.85 -27.07
N PRO A 301 -3.44 2.24 -27.92
CA PRO A 301 -3.78 1.88 -29.30
C PRO A 301 -4.92 0.86 -29.38
N GLY A 302 -5.87 1.08 -30.28
CA GLY A 302 -6.93 0.10 -30.58
C GLY A 302 -7.92 -0.20 -29.45
N ALA A 303 -7.90 0.57 -28.35
CA ALA A 303 -8.72 0.38 -27.17
C ALA A 303 -10.20 0.15 -27.51
N ASN A 304 -10.72 -1.02 -27.13
CA ASN A 304 -12.13 -1.38 -27.28
C ASN A 304 -13.00 -0.92 -26.09
N GLN A 305 -12.35 -0.44 -25.02
CA GLN A 305 -12.97 0.06 -23.81
C GLN A 305 -12.63 1.53 -23.60
N LEU A 306 -13.63 2.31 -23.15
CA LEU A 306 -13.57 3.77 -23.01
C LEU A 306 -14.27 4.21 -21.72
N GLN A 307 -14.23 3.37 -20.68
CA GLN A 307 -14.71 3.72 -19.33
C GLN A 307 -13.74 4.70 -18.69
N ASP A 308 -14.24 5.77 -18.07
CA ASP A 308 -13.42 6.57 -17.15
C ASP A 308 -13.36 5.82 -15.81
N ASP A 309 -12.38 4.93 -15.66
CA ASP A 309 -12.23 4.04 -14.51
C ASP A 309 -12.22 4.83 -13.20
N LEU A 310 -11.42 5.90 -13.16
CA LEU A 310 -11.25 6.77 -12.00
C LEU A 310 -12.58 7.44 -11.62
N ALA A 311 -13.33 7.97 -12.59
CA ALA A 311 -14.65 8.54 -12.33
C ALA A 311 -15.67 7.50 -11.85
N ILE A 312 -15.61 6.26 -12.36
CA ILE A 312 -16.53 5.17 -11.95
C ILE A 312 -16.24 4.70 -10.52
N ILE A 313 -14.97 4.50 -10.16
CA ILE A 313 -14.58 4.16 -8.78
C ILE A 313 -14.92 5.33 -7.85
N ALA A 314 -14.55 6.56 -8.21
CA ALA A 314 -14.85 7.75 -7.41
C ALA A 314 -16.37 8.00 -7.24
N ALA A 315 -17.20 7.63 -8.21
CA ALA A 315 -18.66 7.70 -8.08
C ALA A 315 -19.24 6.70 -7.06
N LYS A 316 -18.50 5.64 -6.70
CA LYS A 316 -18.90 4.67 -5.67
C LYS A 316 -18.34 4.97 -4.28
N ILE A 317 -17.05 5.32 -4.19
CA ILE A 317 -16.34 5.46 -2.91
C ILE A 317 -15.76 6.85 -2.63
N GLY A 318 -15.72 7.73 -3.63
CA GLY A 318 -15.10 9.04 -3.54
C GLY A 318 -13.58 9.01 -3.67
N TYR A 319 -12.99 10.14 -4.05
CA TYR A 319 -11.54 10.34 -3.99
C TYR A 319 -11.06 10.51 -2.55
N ALA A 320 -9.79 10.20 -2.31
CA ALA A 320 -9.12 10.34 -1.03
C ALA A 320 -9.29 11.77 -0.46
N PRO A 321 -9.59 11.94 0.83
CA PRO A 321 -9.67 13.26 1.44
C PRO A 321 -8.35 14.02 1.28
N LYS A 322 -8.41 15.18 0.63
CA LYS A 322 -7.26 16.04 0.34
C LYS A 322 -6.62 16.52 1.66
N VAL A 323 -5.37 16.14 1.91
CA VAL A 323 -4.62 16.49 3.13
C VAL A 323 -3.64 17.65 2.94
N ASN A 324 -3.31 17.98 1.68
CA ASN A 324 -2.43 19.08 1.30
C ASN A 324 -3.15 20.16 0.51
N GLY A 325 -2.50 21.31 0.31
CA GLY A 325 -3.01 22.33 -0.60
C GLY A 325 -3.15 21.82 -2.05
N ASP A 326 -4.02 22.47 -2.81
CA ASP A 326 -4.28 22.27 -4.24
C ASP A 326 -3.80 23.44 -5.11
N SER A 327 -3.36 24.54 -4.49
CA SER A 327 -2.90 25.77 -5.12
C SER A 327 -1.88 26.49 -4.25
N MET A 328 -1.20 27.51 -4.78
CA MET A 328 -0.31 28.37 -3.98
C MET A 328 -1.05 29.03 -2.79
N ALA A 329 -2.33 29.35 -2.94
CA ALA A 329 -3.12 29.97 -1.87
C ALA A 329 -3.39 29.00 -0.70
N THR A 330 -3.65 27.73 -0.99
CA THR A 330 -3.95 26.67 0.00
C THR A 330 -2.71 25.89 0.45
N ALA A 331 -1.56 26.09 -0.21
CA ALA A 331 -0.33 25.29 -0.10
C ALA A 331 0.09 24.95 1.35
N THR A 332 0.41 23.67 1.59
CA THR A 332 0.86 23.14 2.87
C THR A 332 2.21 23.73 3.27
N GLY A 333 2.27 24.36 4.44
CA GLY A 333 3.52 24.90 4.99
C GLY A 333 4.49 23.81 5.44
N LEU A 334 5.62 23.66 4.73
CA LEU A 334 6.69 22.75 5.10
C LEU A 334 7.44 23.25 6.34
N LYS A 335 7.85 22.30 7.18
CA LYS A 335 8.68 22.54 8.35
C LYS A 335 10.09 22.08 8.04
N ILE A 336 11.08 22.83 8.51
CA ILE A 336 12.46 22.35 8.54
C ILE A 336 12.54 21.15 9.52
N ASP A 337 12.79 19.95 8.99
CA ASP A 337 12.95 18.71 9.77
C ASP A 337 14.38 18.55 10.30
N SER A 338 15.37 19.07 9.58
CA SER A 338 16.76 19.13 10.06
C SER A 338 17.56 20.26 9.42
N THR A 339 18.68 20.62 10.04
CA THR A 339 19.65 21.60 9.54
C THR A 339 21.07 21.08 9.66
N SER A 340 21.92 21.40 8.68
CA SER A 340 23.35 21.10 8.68
C SER A 340 24.11 22.33 8.18
N GLY A 341 24.76 23.06 9.08
CA GLY A 341 25.35 24.36 8.76
C GLY A 341 24.30 25.33 8.21
N SER A 342 24.55 25.88 7.02
CA SER A 342 23.63 26.78 6.32
C SER A 342 22.59 26.06 5.44
N THR A 343 22.51 24.73 5.46
CA THR A 343 21.51 23.95 4.72
C THR A 343 20.37 23.52 5.62
N ALA A 344 19.14 23.73 5.18
CA ALA A 344 17.93 23.15 5.77
C ALA A 344 17.42 21.97 4.91
N SER A 345 16.69 21.06 5.54
CA SER A 345 16.00 19.97 4.85
C SER A 345 14.58 19.82 5.37
N SER A 346 13.64 19.55 4.46
CA SER A 346 12.23 19.28 4.73
C SER A 346 11.80 18.00 4.02
N ILE A 347 10.91 17.22 4.64
CA ILE A 347 10.21 16.11 3.98
C ILE A 347 8.68 16.31 4.06
N ALA A 348 8.01 15.98 2.97
CA ALA A 348 6.56 15.99 2.85
C ALA A 348 6.05 14.65 2.32
N TYR A 349 4.78 14.36 2.59
CA TYR A 349 4.08 13.19 2.10
C TYR A 349 2.71 13.61 1.59
N GLY A 350 2.18 12.88 0.62
CA GLY A 350 0.87 13.15 0.06
C GLY A 350 0.38 12.04 -0.84
N VAL A 351 -0.77 12.27 -1.46
CA VAL A 351 -1.35 11.39 -2.47
C VAL A 351 -1.80 12.26 -3.65
N VAL A 352 -1.23 12.03 -4.84
CA VAL A 352 -1.79 12.55 -6.08
C VAL A 352 -3.05 11.72 -6.35
N ALA A 353 -4.20 12.24 -5.93
CA ALA A 353 -5.46 11.50 -5.95
C ALA A 353 -6.31 11.74 -7.21
N GLN A 354 -5.99 12.77 -8.01
CA GLN A 354 -6.72 13.14 -9.23
C GLN A 354 -5.74 13.71 -10.27
N ALA A 355 -5.94 13.35 -11.53
CA ALA A 355 -5.15 13.88 -12.65
C ALA A 355 -5.33 15.41 -12.75
N GLY A 356 -4.24 16.13 -13.02
CA GLY A 356 -4.24 17.60 -13.08
C GLY A 356 -4.47 18.35 -11.75
N VAL A 357 -4.66 17.67 -10.60
CA VAL A 357 -4.91 18.33 -9.29
C VAL A 357 -3.69 18.22 -8.38
N PRO A 358 -2.77 19.21 -8.39
CA PRO A 358 -1.50 19.14 -7.67
C PRO A 358 -1.65 19.01 -6.15
N GLU A 359 -0.62 18.43 -5.53
CA GLU A 359 -0.35 18.56 -4.09
C GLU A 359 0.66 19.71 -3.92
N PHE A 360 0.19 20.84 -3.39
CA PHE A 360 0.95 22.08 -3.25
C PHE A 360 1.53 22.25 -1.85
N PHE A 361 2.83 22.53 -1.81
CA PHE A 361 3.61 22.81 -0.63
C PHE A 361 4.27 24.20 -0.73
N LYS A 362 4.63 24.79 0.42
CA LYS A 362 5.40 26.04 0.50
C LYS A 362 6.48 26.00 1.55
N PHE A 363 7.63 26.58 1.26
CA PHE A 363 8.80 26.66 2.14
C PHE A 363 9.46 28.04 2.03
N MET A 364 10.34 28.37 2.97
CA MET A 364 11.10 29.62 2.97
C MET A 364 12.58 29.31 2.95
N ALA A 365 13.32 29.96 2.06
CA ALA A 365 14.73 29.70 1.80
C ALA A 365 15.49 31.00 1.52
N SER A 366 16.81 30.95 1.73
CA SER A 366 17.72 31.98 1.19
C SER A 366 18.11 31.63 -0.25
N ALA A 367 18.63 32.60 -1.01
CA ALA A 367 19.12 32.39 -2.36
C ALA A 367 20.27 31.37 -2.43
N GLY A 368 20.36 30.62 -3.53
CA GLY A 368 21.44 29.68 -3.79
C GLY A 368 21.00 28.26 -4.16
N PRO A 369 21.88 27.26 -4.02
CA PRO A 369 21.61 25.89 -4.47
C PRO A 369 20.70 25.13 -3.51
N ALA A 370 19.69 24.49 -4.08
CA ALA A 370 18.77 23.56 -3.45
C ALA A 370 18.81 22.20 -4.19
N THR A 371 18.31 21.15 -3.56
CA THR A 371 18.01 19.88 -4.24
C THR A 371 16.56 19.46 -4.01
N VAL A 372 15.94 18.94 -5.06
CA VAL A 372 14.63 18.28 -5.03
C VAL A 372 14.85 16.80 -5.24
N LYS A 373 14.23 15.97 -4.41
CA LYS A 373 14.14 14.52 -4.60
C LYS A 373 12.71 14.08 -4.32
N THR A 374 12.16 13.15 -5.09
CA THR A 374 10.95 12.42 -4.69
C THR A 374 11.26 10.96 -4.39
N GLN A 375 10.32 10.27 -3.76
CA GLN A 375 10.35 8.82 -3.59
C GLN A 375 8.94 8.23 -3.75
N LEU A 376 8.86 7.07 -4.40
CA LEU A 376 7.62 6.33 -4.68
C LEU A 376 7.48 5.06 -3.83
N THR A 377 6.29 4.43 -3.86
CA THR A 377 6.01 3.22 -3.08
C THR A 377 6.99 2.10 -3.46
N PRO A 378 7.83 1.59 -2.53
CA PRO A 378 8.96 0.76 -2.88
C PRO A 378 8.58 -0.54 -3.59
N SER A 379 9.34 -0.87 -4.63
CA SER A 379 9.29 -2.15 -5.34
C SER A 379 9.49 -3.32 -4.38
N PHE A 380 8.78 -4.41 -4.63
CA PHE A 380 9.00 -5.67 -3.92
C PHE A 380 10.22 -6.39 -4.49
N THR A 381 10.99 -7.08 -3.64
CA THR A 381 11.89 -8.15 -4.10
C THR A 381 11.31 -9.47 -3.62
N ASN A 382 10.83 -10.30 -4.54
CA ASN A 382 10.20 -11.57 -4.19
C ASN A 382 11.25 -12.65 -3.85
N THR A 383 10.82 -13.80 -3.32
CA THR A 383 11.72 -14.86 -2.83
C THR A 383 12.53 -15.57 -3.93
N LEU A 384 12.23 -15.31 -5.21
CA LEU A 384 13.04 -15.75 -6.37
C LEU A 384 14.02 -14.66 -6.85
N GLY A 385 14.01 -13.47 -6.25
CA GLY A 385 14.87 -12.35 -6.62
C GLY A 385 14.34 -11.47 -7.75
N SER A 386 13.10 -11.65 -8.22
CA SER A 386 12.47 -10.65 -9.10
C SER A 386 12.26 -9.35 -8.35
N VAL A 387 12.43 -8.22 -9.04
CA VAL A 387 12.10 -6.90 -8.52
C VAL A 387 10.82 -6.42 -9.20
N ASP A 388 9.72 -6.46 -8.46
CA ASP A 388 8.38 -6.23 -8.96
C ASP A 388 7.90 -4.85 -8.45
N ASN A 389 7.76 -3.88 -9.36
CA ASN A 389 7.30 -2.52 -9.01
C ASN A 389 5.83 -2.50 -8.58
N ARG A 390 5.50 -1.52 -7.72
CA ARG A 390 4.18 -1.30 -7.10
C ARG A 390 3.68 0.16 -7.18
N ALA A 391 4.32 1.00 -8.00
CA ALA A 391 4.07 2.45 -7.98
C ALA A 391 3.39 2.89 -9.28
N ASP A 392 2.17 3.40 -9.14
CA ASP A 392 1.30 3.78 -10.26
C ASP A 392 1.53 5.25 -10.70
N LEU A 393 2.23 6.03 -9.88
CA LEU A 393 2.52 7.45 -10.07
C LEU A 393 3.85 7.70 -10.80
N ASP A 394 3.82 8.23 -12.02
CA ASP A 394 4.94 8.95 -12.63
C ASP A 394 4.96 10.40 -12.11
N MET A 395 6.10 10.89 -11.61
CA MET A 395 6.14 12.15 -10.83
C MET A 395 6.67 13.36 -11.60
N ARG A 396 5.81 14.38 -11.71
CA ARG A 396 6.20 15.74 -12.10
C ARG A 396 6.24 16.66 -10.87
N VAL A 397 7.30 17.47 -10.76
CA VAL A 397 7.44 18.48 -9.71
C VAL A 397 7.80 19.83 -10.32
N THR A 398 7.00 20.86 -10.05
CA THR A 398 7.30 22.24 -10.46
C THR A 398 7.54 23.12 -9.23
N VAL A 399 8.66 23.84 -9.25
CA VAL A 399 9.03 24.82 -8.22
C VAL A 399 8.68 26.21 -8.73
N TYR A 400 7.98 26.99 -7.92
CA TYR A 400 7.55 28.36 -8.22
C TYR A 400 8.10 29.35 -7.20
N ASP A 401 8.30 30.60 -7.61
CA ASP A 401 8.65 31.71 -6.72
C ASP A 401 7.42 32.27 -5.98
N ALA A 402 7.62 33.36 -5.23
CA ALA A 402 6.56 34.04 -4.48
C ALA A 402 5.49 34.72 -5.36
N ALA A 403 5.77 34.96 -6.64
CA ALA A 403 4.85 35.57 -7.61
C ALA A 403 4.11 34.52 -8.47
N GLY A 404 4.53 33.25 -8.41
CA GLY A 404 3.99 32.16 -9.22
C GLY A 404 4.72 31.95 -10.55
N ALA A 405 5.88 32.59 -10.75
CA ALA A 405 6.75 32.27 -11.88
C ALA A 405 7.45 30.93 -11.64
N ILE A 406 7.55 30.11 -12.70
CA ILE A 406 8.24 28.82 -12.64
C ILE A 406 9.75 29.04 -12.51
N VAL A 407 10.34 28.51 -11.43
CA VAL A 407 11.80 28.44 -11.22
C VAL A 407 12.37 27.23 -11.96
N THR A 408 11.68 26.09 -11.90
CA THR A 408 12.00 24.90 -12.70
C THR A 408 10.83 23.91 -12.70
N THR A 409 10.76 23.07 -13.73
CA THR A 409 9.93 21.85 -13.76
C THR A 409 10.86 20.65 -13.91
N LEU A 410 10.68 19.66 -13.04
CA LEU A 410 11.38 18.39 -13.03
C LEU A 410 10.37 17.31 -13.46
N ASP A 411 10.66 16.69 -14.60
CA ASP A 411 9.76 15.79 -15.32
C ASP A 411 10.64 14.77 -16.09
N PRO A 412 11.08 13.69 -15.44
CA PRO A 412 11.95 12.70 -16.08
C PRO A 412 11.23 11.98 -17.24
N ALA A 413 12.01 11.52 -18.23
CA ALA A 413 11.47 10.60 -19.23
C ALA A 413 11.35 9.20 -18.63
N SER A 414 10.13 8.72 -18.48
CA SER A 414 9.79 7.49 -17.76
C SER A 414 9.26 6.37 -18.67
N PHE A 415 8.91 6.65 -19.93
CA PHE A 415 8.28 5.68 -20.85
C PHE A 415 9.13 4.44 -21.20
N GLU A 416 10.47 4.53 -21.09
CA GLU A 416 11.38 3.39 -21.30
C GLU A 416 11.86 2.73 -19.99
N ASN A 417 11.72 3.39 -18.85
CA ASN A 417 12.37 2.99 -17.61
C ASN A 417 11.56 3.39 -16.37
N ALA A 418 11.07 2.40 -15.63
CA ALA A 418 10.31 2.66 -14.40
C ALA A 418 11.17 3.19 -13.23
N ALA A 419 12.51 3.20 -13.35
CA ALA A 419 13.40 3.83 -12.37
C ALA A 419 13.48 5.37 -12.48
N THR A 420 12.87 5.98 -13.51
CA THR A 420 12.74 7.45 -13.63
C THR A 420 11.36 8.00 -13.22
N LEU A 421 10.42 7.13 -12.81
CA LEU A 421 9.13 7.54 -12.23
C LEU A 421 9.30 8.42 -10.97
N GLU A 422 10.39 8.21 -10.21
CA GLU A 422 10.79 9.11 -9.11
C GLU A 422 11.93 10.05 -9.53
N ILE A 423 11.87 11.30 -9.04
CA ILE A 423 12.87 12.33 -9.28
C ILE A 423 14.07 12.04 -8.37
N ALA A 424 15.13 11.48 -8.94
CA ALA A 424 16.45 11.42 -8.32
C ALA A 424 16.94 12.80 -7.89
N GLU A 425 17.91 12.87 -6.96
CA GLU A 425 18.32 14.14 -6.34
C GLU A 425 18.82 15.17 -7.37
N SER A 426 17.95 16.15 -7.65
CA SER A 426 18.06 17.07 -8.79
C SER A 426 18.36 18.49 -8.29
N PRO A 427 19.39 19.16 -8.84
CA PRO A 427 19.76 20.51 -8.41
C PRO A 427 18.77 21.57 -8.91
N VAL A 428 18.49 22.55 -8.06
CA VAL A 428 17.66 23.72 -8.35
C VAL A 428 18.38 24.97 -7.83
N THR A 429 18.35 26.07 -8.57
CA THR A 429 18.91 27.35 -8.11
C THR A 429 17.78 28.29 -7.71
N LEU A 430 17.73 28.66 -6.44
CA LEU A 430 16.77 29.63 -5.91
C LEU A 430 17.34 31.05 -6.12
N PRO A 431 16.71 31.92 -6.94
CA PRO A 431 17.33 33.18 -7.38
C PRO A 431 17.39 34.28 -6.31
N ALA A 432 16.54 34.21 -5.28
CA ALA A 432 16.43 35.23 -4.23
C ALA A 432 16.05 34.62 -2.86
N ASP A 433 16.24 35.38 -1.79
CA ASP A 433 15.65 35.06 -0.47
C ASP A 433 14.13 35.21 -0.55
N GLY A 434 13.37 34.22 -0.08
CA GLY A 434 11.91 34.32 -0.12
C GLY A 434 11.14 33.05 0.20
N VAL A 435 9.83 33.11 -0.09
CA VAL A 435 8.91 31.97 -0.07
C VAL A 435 8.87 31.34 -1.45
N TYR A 436 9.02 30.02 -1.48
CA TYR A 436 8.93 29.19 -2.69
C TYR A 436 7.82 28.17 -2.52
N TYR A 437 7.21 27.78 -3.64
CA TYR A 437 6.14 26.80 -3.70
C TYR A 437 6.59 25.59 -4.50
N VAL A 438 6.07 24.41 -4.15
CA VAL A 438 6.31 23.17 -4.90
C VAL A 438 4.95 22.55 -5.20
N GLY A 439 4.61 22.42 -6.47
CA GLY A 439 3.46 21.64 -6.93
C GLY A 439 3.91 20.27 -7.39
N VAL A 440 3.35 19.22 -6.81
CA VAL A 440 3.56 17.82 -7.20
C VAL A 440 2.34 17.32 -7.98
N THR A 441 2.52 16.76 -9.18
CA THR A 441 1.46 16.15 -9.98
C THR A 441 1.88 14.77 -10.50
N GLY A 442 0.91 14.03 -11.02
CA GLY A 442 1.18 12.99 -11.99
C GLY A 442 1.84 13.55 -13.25
N ALA A 443 2.55 12.70 -13.97
CA ALA A 443 3.13 12.95 -15.27
C ALA A 443 2.60 11.94 -16.31
N GLY A 444 2.65 12.33 -17.57
CA GLY A 444 2.53 11.43 -18.71
C GLY A 444 3.82 11.47 -19.50
N SER A 445 4.28 10.33 -19.99
CA SER A 445 5.59 10.19 -20.62
C SER A 445 5.46 9.46 -21.95
N GLY A 446 6.11 9.96 -23.01
CA GLY A 446 5.98 9.40 -24.37
C GLY A 446 4.63 9.70 -25.04
N ASP A 447 4.24 8.88 -26.00
CA ASP A 447 2.93 8.92 -26.67
C ASP A 447 2.05 7.74 -26.22
N PRO A 448 0.86 7.97 -25.63
CA PRO A 448 -0.08 6.91 -25.25
C PRO A 448 -0.54 6.02 -26.43
N LYS A 449 -0.42 6.50 -27.68
CA LYS A 449 -0.74 5.72 -28.88
C LYS A 449 0.45 4.93 -29.45
N SER A 450 1.55 4.77 -28.70
CA SER A 450 2.66 3.91 -29.14
C SER A 450 3.53 3.30 -28.02
N THR A 451 4.21 4.12 -27.22
CA THR A 451 5.24 3.67 -26.25
C THR A 451 5.07 4.23 -24.83
N GLY A 452 4.12 5.15 -24.64
CA GLY A 452 3.98 5.98 -23.45
C GLY A 452 2.64 5.87 -22.74
N TYR A 453 2.31 6.90 -21.97
CA TYR A 453 1.06 6.99 -21.20
C TYR A 453 0.78 8.46 -20.85
N SER A 454 -0.48 8.75 -20.52
CA SER A 454 -0.92 10.09 -20.12
C SER A 454 -0.72 10.32 -18.63
N ASP A 455 -1.03 11.54 -18.16
CA ASP A 455 -1.09 11.87 -16.73
C ASP A 455 -2.40 11.43 -16.06
N TYR A 456 -3.32 10.76 -16.78
CA TYR A 456 -4.60 10.30 -16.26
C TYR A 456 -4.43 9.26 -15.15
N GLY A 457 -3.71 8.18 -15.44
CA GLY A 457 -3.53 7.05 -14.53
C GLY A 457 -2.40 7.26 -13.51
N SER A 458 -1.57 8.29 -13.71
CA SER A 458 -0.39 8.59 -12.90
C SER A 458 -0.75 9.20 -11.54
N LEU A 459 -1.30 8.35 -10.67
CA LEU A 459 -1.83 8.66 -9.36
C LEU A 459 -1.20 7.74 -8.32
N GLY A 460 -1.16 8.18 -7.05
CA GLY A 460 -0.54 7.39 -5.98
C GLY A 460 0.09 8.24 -4.88
N ARG A 461 0.79 7.57 -3.97
CA ARG A 461 1.51 8.16 -2.84
C ARG A 461 2.91 8.58 -3.25
N PHE A 462 3.39 9.65 -2.62
CA PHE A 462 4.78 10.07 -2.74
C PHE A 462 5.36 10.55 -1.40
N ALA A 463 6.69 10.60 -1.36
CA ALA A 463 7.42 11.51 -0.50
C ALA A 463 8.15 12.56 -1.34
N LEU A 464 8.16 13.81 -0.88
CA LEU A 464 8.92 14.92 -1.43
C LEU A 464 9.98 15.32 -0.42
N SER A 465 11.26 15.25 -0.79
CA SER A 465 12.39 15.72 0.02
C SER A 465 13.00 16.96 -0.64
N LEU A 466 13.21 18.00 0.16
CA LEU A 466 13.88 19.23 -0.27
C LEU A 466 15.12 19.46 0.60
N THR A 467 16.23 19.86 -0.02
CA THR A 467 17.34 20.54 0.69
C THR A 467 17.51 21.93 0.09
N TYR A 468 17.79 22.95 0.91
CA TYR A 468 17.86 24.34 0.45
C TYR A 468 18.67 25.22 1.41
N PRO A 469 19.11 26.43 0.99
CA PRO A 469 19.79 27.36 1.87
C PRO A 469 18.85 27.82 2.97
N ALA A 470 19.24 27.61 4.23
CA ALA A 470 18.40 27.90 5.39
C ALA A 470 18.03 29.40 5.44
N PRO A 471 16.76 29.75 5.69
CA PRO A 471 16.33 31.15 5.73
C PRO A 471 16.90 31.86 6.97
N ALA A 472 17.34 33.11 6.80
CA ALA A 472 18.01 33.89 7.85
C ALA A 472 17.21 34.12 9.15
N GLY A 473 15.88 33.92 9.11
CA GLY A 473 14.99 34.01 10.28
C GLY A 473 14.62 32.67 10.94
N GLY A 474 15.10 31.53 10.42
CA GLY A 474 14.69 30.20 10.89
C GLY A 474 13.32 29.74 10.36
N ASN A 475 12.75 28.73 11.02
CA ASN A 475 11.57 28.01 10.54
C ASN A 475 10.29 28.88 10.68
N PRO A 476 9.61 29.28 9.58
CA PRO A 476 8.42 30.12 9.66
C PRO A 476 7.24 29.36 10.27
N VAL A 477 6.50 30.00 11.17
CA VAL A 477 5.25 29.45 11.71
C VAL A 477 4.13 29.70 10.71
N TRP A 478 3.98 28.77 9.77
CA TRP A 478 2.84 28.78 8.85
C TRP A 478 1.53 28.65 9.62
N SER A 479 0.62 29.60 9.43
CA SER A 479 -0.78 29.41 9.79
C SER A 479 -1.37 28.29 8.94
N THR A 480 -1.83 27.23 9.58
CA THR A 480 -2.73 26.27 8.93
C THR A 480 -4.03 27.00 8.58
N PRO A 481 -4.59 26.83 7.38
CA PRO A 481 -6.00 27.14 7.15
C PRO A 481 -6.82 26.42 8.23
N ASN A 482 -7.77 27.13 8.86
CA ASN A 482 -8.74 26.42 9.69
C ASN A 482 -9.48 25.41 8.79
N PRO A 483 -9.66 24.14 9.22
CA PRO A 483 -10.57 23.26 8.50
C PRO A 483 -11.95 23.93 8.42
N PRO A 484 -12.70 23.77 7.32
CA PRO A 484 -14.03 24.34 7.21
C PRO A 484 -14.86 23.88 8.41
N SER A 485 -15.35 24.84 9.19
CA SER A 485 -16.07 24.55 10.44
C SER A 485 -17.25 23.62 10.10
N PRO A 486 -17.40 22.48 10.79
CA PRO A 486 -18.44 21.50 10.43
C PRO A 486 -19.80 22.18 10.47
N SER A 487 -20.49 22.19 9.33
CA SER A 487 -21.77 22.86 9.15
C SER A 487 -22.72 22.43 10.27
N THR A 488 -23.18 23.39 11.06
CA THR A 488 -23.95 23.13 12.30
C THR A 488 -25.12 22.19 12.01
N PRO A 489 -25.15 20.98 12.60
CA PRO A 489 -26.25 20.04 12.40
C PRO A 489 -27.59 20.69 12.78
N PRO A 490 -28.69 20.40 12.06
CA PRO A 490 -30.00 20.90 12.43
C PRO A 490 -30.37 20.40 13.83
N THR A 491 -30.91 21.30 14.66
CA THR A 491 -31.09 21.07 16.10
C THR A 491 -32.18 20.04 16.39
N THR A 492 -31.78 18.80 16.69
CA THR A 492 -32.64 17.76 17.30
C THR A 492 -32.50 17.75 18.83
N PRO A 493 -33.55 17.41 19.59
CA PRO A 493 -33.55 17.54 21.05
C PRO A 493 -32.73 16.46 21.79
N PRO A 494 -32.20 16.77 22.99
CA PRO A 494 -31.45 15.84 23.85
C PRO A 494 -32.35 15.07 24.85
N PRO A 495 -31.83 14.06 25.59
CA PRO A 495 -30.73 13.15 25.28
C PRO A 495 -31.05 11.67 25.62
N SER A 496 -30.07 10.77 25.44
CA SER A 496 -29.95 9.51 26.19
C SER A 496 -28.49 9.39 26.67
N PRO A 497 -28.17 8.77 27.83
CA PRO A 497 -26.92 9.04 28.54
C PRO A 497 -25.67 8.43 27.89
N SER A 498 -24.59 9.21 27.89
CA SER A 498 -23.29 8.82 27.32
C SER A 498 -22.60 7.67 28.09
N PRO A 499 -21.81 6.82 27.41
CA PRO A 499 -20.87 5.92 28.06
C PRO A 499 -19.77 6.71 28.83
N PRO A 500 -19.06 6.05 29.78
CA PRO A 500 -18.08 6.72 30.64
C PRO A 500 -16.87 7.30 29.88
N PRO A 501 -16.16 8.29 30.45
CA PRO A 501 -15.08 9.00 29.75
C PRO A 501 -13.92 8.11 29.32
N VAL A 502 -13.46 8.29 28.08
CA VAL A 502 -12.22 7.68 27.58
C VAL A 502 -11.02 8.34 28.24
N THR A 503 -10.18 7.55 28.91
CA THR A 503 -8.93 8.04 29.52
C THR A 503 -7.96 8.52 28.44
N VAL A 504 -7.69 9.82 28.40
CA VAL A 504 -6.66 10.40 27.52
C VAL A 504 -5.29 9.82 27.87
N GLN A 505 -4.70 9.07 26.95
CA GLN A 505 -3.36 8.50 27.12
C GLN A 505 -2.30 9.53 26.68
N ASN A 506 -1.64 10.16 27.64
CA ASN A 506 -0.50 11.04 27.36
C ASN A 506 0.70 10.20 26.87
N THR A 507 0.95 10.21 25.57
CA THR A 507 2.14 9.59 24.97
C THR A 507 3.39 10.45 25.21
N MET A 508 4.52 9.85 25.56
CA MET A 508 5.80 10.57 25.68
C MET A 508 6.90 9.99 24.80
N ASN A 509 7.49 10.88 23.99
CA ASN A 509 8.67 10.61 23.16
C ASN A 509 9.92 10.46 24.04
N VAL A 510 10.73 9.43 23.76
CA VAL A 510 11.88 9.03 24.58
C VAL A 510 13.11 8.76 23.72
N ALA A 511 14.26 9.29 24.14
CA ALA A 511 15.57 9.05 23.56
C ALA A 511 16.40 8.09 24.44
N LEU A 512 17.19 7.22 23.81
CA LEU A 512 18.11 6.30 24.47
C LEU A 512 19.56 6.70 24.20
N ARG A 513 20.39 6.68 25.25
CA ARG A 513 21.86 6.65 25.10
C ARG A 513 22.38 5.31 25.60
N VAL A 514 23.22 4.69 24.78
CA VAL A 514 23.91 3.43 25.08
C VAL A 514 25.41 3.66 24.90
N SER A 515 26.22 3.25 25.87
CA SER A 515 27.68 3.14 25.73
C SER A 515 28.13 1.71 25.98
N GLN A 516 29.20 1.28 25.32
CA GLN A 516 29.73 -0.09 25.41
C GLN A 516 31.20 -0.08 25.81
N ALA A 517 31.60 -1.07 26.60
CA ALA A 517 32.97 -1.35 26.97
C ALA A 517 33.32 -2.82 26.73
N TYR A 518 34.58 -3.07 26.37
CA TYR A 518 35.16 -4.38 26.10
C TYR A 518 36.44 -4.54 26.92
N SER A 519 36.57 -5.66 27.63
CA SER A 519 37.84 -6.07 28.25
C SER A 519 38.08 -7.56 28.07
N ARG A 520 39.36 -7.95 28.04
CA ARG A 520 39.80 -9.33 27.88
C ARG A 520 40.99 -9.61 28.80
N THR A 521 40.95 -10.77 29.46
CA THR A 521 42.10 -11.39 30.12
C THR A 521 42.47 -12.69 29.40
N LEU A 522 43.48 -13.41 29.88
CA LEU A 522 43.79 -14.75 29.37
C LEU A 522 42.65 -15.77 29.63
N ALA A 523 41.80 -15.53 30.64
CA ALA A 523 40.78 -16.48 31.09
C ALA A 523 39.33 -16.10 30.75
N ALA A 524 39.04 -14.84 30.41
CA ALA A 524 37.68 -14.34 30.17
C ALA A 524 37.65 -13.17 29.17
N TYR A 525 36.49 -12.95 28.56
CA TYR A 525 36.12 -11.66 27.97
C TYR A 525 34.82 -11.15 28.59
N THR A 526 34.74 -9.82 28.72
CA THR A 526 33.60 -9.12 29.32
C THR A 526 33.08 -8.07 28.35
N CYS A 527 31.78 -8.13 28.04
CA CYS A 527 31.04 -7.09 27.36
C CYS A 527 30.18 -6.34 28.40
N THR A 528 30.24 -5.02 28.44
CA THR A 528 29.38 -4.18 29.29
C THR A 528 28.66 -3.13 28.44
N ALA A 529 27.36 -2.94 28.65
CA ALA A 529 26.54 -1.91 28.02
C ALA A 529 25.79 -1.11 29.08
N VAL A 530 25.98 0.21 29.10
CA VAL A 530 25.29 1.13 30.01
C VAL A 530 24.18 1.83 29.22
N VAL A 531 22.95 1.81 29.74
CA VAL A 531 21.76 2.40 29.08
C VAL A 531 21.16 3.50 29.95
N THR A 532 20.85 4.64 29.32
CA THR A 532 20.16 5.78 29.94
C THR A 532 18.92 6.16 29.13
N VAL A 533 17.80 6.37 29.81
CA VAL A 533 16.50 6.73 29.22
C VAL A 533 16.23 8.23 29.46
N ARG A 534 15.89 8.98 28.41
CA ARG A 534 15.68 10.44 28.45
C ARG A 534 14.41 10.87 27.72
N LEU A 535 13.81 11.99 28.09
CA LEU A 535 12.78 12.66 27.29
C LEU A 535 13.42 13.47 26.13
N THR A 536 12.61 13.99 25.22
CA THR A 536 13.05 14.81 24.07
C THR A 536 13.83 16.07 24.48
N ASP A 537 13.52 16.65 25.64
CA ASP A 537 14.24 17.79 26.24
C ASP A 537 15.62 17.41 26.84
N GLY A 538 15.98 16.12 26.80
CA GLY A 538 17.21 15.58 27.36
C GLY A 538 17.15 15.25 28.86
N SER A 539 16.05 15.52 29.57
CA SER A 539 15.85 15.17 30.98
C SER A 539 15.78 13.65 31.19
N LEU A 540 15.95 13.17 32.42
CA LEU A 540 16.11 11.74 32.74
C LEU A 540 14.80 11.07 33.15
N VAL A 541 14.47 9.94 32.54
CA VAL A 541 13.23 9.18 32.85
C VAL A 541 13.45 8.26 34.05
N GLY A 542 13.34 8.82 35.25
CA GLY A 542 13.36 8.04 36.50
C GLY A 542 12.28 6.95 36.52
N GLY A 543 12.63 5.77 37.07
CA GLY A 543 11.73 4.61 37.20
C GLY A 543 11.43 3.84 35.91
N ALA A 544 12.14 4.09 34.80
CA ALA A 544 12.01 3.29 33.59
C ALA A 544 12.69 1.91 33.73
N GLN A 545 11.99 0.85 33.31
CA GLN A 545 12.57 -0.48 33.09
C GLN A 545 13.12 -0.57 31.66
N VAL A 546 14.28 -1.17 31.49
CA VAL A 546 14.91 -1.43 30.18
C VAL A 546 15.13 -2.93 30.04
N VAL A 547 14.76 -3.47 28.88
CA VAL A 547 15.06 -4.85 28.47
C VAL A 547 15.99 -4.78 27.26
N GLY A 548 17.00 -5.64 27.21
CA GLY A 548 17.92 -5.73 26.08
C GLY A 548 18.62 -7.07 26.01
N ARG A 549 19.24 -7.35 24.86
CA ARG A 549 19.83 -8.63 24.49
C ARG A 549 21.21 -8.43 23.88
N TRP A 550 22.15 -9.29 24.25
CA TRP A 550 23.41 -9.45 23.52
C TRP A 550 23.20 -10.38 22.31
N ALA A 551 23.65 -9.93 21.13
CA ALA A 551 23.75 -10.77 19.94
C ALA A 551 25.16 -11.35 19.80
N ALA A 552 25.28 -12.49 19.11
CA ALA A 552 26.55 -13.21 18.87
C ALA A 552 27.35 -13.65 20.12
N LEU A 553 26.67 -13.93 21.25
CA LEU A 553 27.28 -14.71 22.33
C LEU A 553 27.35 -16.21 21.93
N PRO A 554 28.49 -16.90 22.18
CA PRO A 554 28.59 -18.35 21.98
C PRO A 554 27.59 -19.13 22.84
N ALA A 555 27.14 -20.27 22.30
CA ALA A 555 26.25 -21.20 23.00
C ALA A 555 26.81 -21.57 24.39
N GLY A 556 25.93 -21.62 25.40
CA GLY A 556 26.30 -21.85 26.80
C GLY A 556 26.73 -20.60 27.59
N THR A 557 26.75 -19.40 27.00
CA THR A 557 27.04 -18.16 27.75
C THR A 557 25.85 -17.73 28.63
N ALA A 558 26.02 -17.75 29.95
CA ALA A 558 25.02 -17.24 30.90
C ALA A 558 25.07 -15.70 31.01
N ALA A 559 23.95 -15.02 30.74
CA ALA A 559 23.84 -13.57 30.85
C ALA A 559 23.42 -13.13 32.26
N ALA A 560 24.40 -12.77 33.09
CA ALA A 560 24.17 -12.30 34.47
C ALA A 560 23.68 -10.84 34.52
N ALA A 561 22.37 -10.63 34.36
CA ALA A 561 21.74 -9.31 34.47
C ALA A 561 21.50 -8.91 35.94
N SER A 562 22.40 -8.09 36.50
CA SER A 562 22.22 -7.44 37.80
C SER A 562 21.35 -6.17 37.68
N PHE A 563 20.16 -6.18 38.27
CA PHE A 563 19.27 -5.01 38.31
C PHE A 563 19.71 -4.01 39.38
N THR A 564 19.61 -2.71 39.08
CA THR A 564 19.65 -1.65 40.11
C THR A 564 18.53 -0.65 39.83
N THR A 565 17.63 -0.51 40.80
CA THR A 565 16.42 0.32 40.68
C THR A 565 16.79 1.80 40.71
N VAL A 566 16.42 2.56 39.67
CA VAL A 566 16.55 4.04 39.68
C VAL A 566 15.51 4.62 40.65
N ALA A 567 15.96 4.97 41.86
CA ALA A 567 15.12 5.35 42.98
C ALA A 567 14.42 6.73 42.81
N ARG A 568 13.42 6.99 43.69
CA ARG A 568 12.79 8.31 43.84
C ARG A 568 13.53 9.13 44.90
N GLY A 569 13.53 10.45 44.74
CA GLY A 569 14.02 11.41 45.74
C GLY A 569 15.25 12.19 45.29
N ALA A 570 15.37 13.42 45.80
CA ALA A 570 16.55 14.27 45.67
C ALA A 570 17.61 13.88 46.73
N THR A 571 18.87 14.34 46.75
CA THR A 571 19.43 15.62 46.26
C THR A 571 20.86 15.50 45.69
N ARG A 572 21.21 16.47 44.84
CA ARG A 572 22.55 16.96 44.43
C ARG A 572 23.79 16.15 44.90
N ALA A 573 24.10 15.06 44.22
CA ALA A 573 25.43 14.43 44.22
C ALA A 573 25.77 13.91 42.81
N THR A 574 27.05 13.94 42.43
CA THR A 574 27.52 13.50 41.10
C THR A 574 27.69 11.98 41.04
N GLY A 575 26.61 11.24 40.74
CA GLY A 575 26.65 9.77 40.64
C GLY A 575 25.50 9.13 39.86
N ALA A 576 25.80 8.70 38.63
CA ALA A 576 25.10 7.71 37.78
C ALA A 576 23.58 7.42 37.98
N PRO A 577 22.71 7.95 37.10
CA PRO A 577 21.29 7.55 36.97
C PRO A 577 21.07 6.60 35.76
N ALA A 578 21.88 5.53 35.64
CA ALA A 578 21.89 4.65 34.47
C ALA A 578 21.90 3.16 34.85
N GLY A 579 21.30 2.32 34.00
CA GLY A 579 21.29 0.86 34.16
C GLY A 579 22.45 0.20 33.41
N THR A 580 23.08 -0.82 34.01
CA THR A 580 24.26 -1.47 33.43
C THR A 580 23.99 -2.95 33.18
N PHE A 581 24.14 -3.38 31.93
CA PHE A 581 24.10 -4.78 31.50
C PHE A 581 25.53 -5.29 31.33
N THR A 582 25.85 -6.44 31.92
CA THR A 582 27.17 -7.07 31.80
C THR A 582 27.01 -8.53 31.36
N SER A 583 27.91 -9.00 30.52
CA SER A 583 28.04 -10.41 30.14
C SER A 583 29.52 -10.81 30.20
N VAL A 584 29.79 -11.96 30.83
CA VAL A 584 31.14 -12.52 31.00
C VAL A 584 31.15 -13.92 30.42
N SER A 585 32.15 -14.29 29.63
CA SER A 585 32.25 -15.62 29.04
C SER A 585 33.70 -16.09 28.87
N LYS A 586 33.88 -17.40 28.77
CA LYS A 586 35.20 -18.03 28.57
C LYS A 586 35.61 -17.93 27.10
N PRO A 587 36.87 -17.60 26.78
CA PRO A 587 37.31 -17.42 25.40
C PRO A 587 37.37 -18.75 24.64
N LEU A 588 36.72 -18.81 23.47
CA LEU A 588 37.00 -19.81 22.44
C LEU A 588 38.17 -19.33 21.55
N PRO A 589 38.97 -20.23 20.96
CA PRO A 589 39.99 -19.85 19.99
C PRO A 589 39.41 -19.22 18.71
N ASN A 590 40.10 -18.21 18.18
CA ASN A 590 40.00 -17.67 16.81
C ASN A 590 38.65 -17.13 16.26
N THR A 591 37.55 -17.06 17.01
CA THR A 591 36.36 -16.33 16.53
C THR A 591 36.49 -14.80 16.72
N SER A 592 36.09 -14.02 15.71
CA SER A 592 36.05 -12.55 15.77
C SER A 592 34.77 -12.05 16.47
N THR A 593 34.64 -12.30 17.77
CA THR A 593 33.49 -11.87 18.58
C THR A 593 33.43 -10.34 18.71
N GLN A 594 32.47 -9.72 18.02
CA GLN A 594 32.01 -8.35 18.33
C GLN A 594 31.02 -8.40 19.49
N CYS A 595 31.16 -7.52 20.47
CA CYS A 595 30.09 -7.30 21.45
C CYS A 595 28.98 -6.48 20.77
N VAL A 596 27.78 -7.03 20.61
CA VAL A 596 26.62 -6.30 20.06
C VAL A 596 25.48 -6.33 21.08
N PHE A 597 25.07 -5.17 21.58
CA PHE A 597 23.91 -5.03 22.46
C PHE A 597 22.79 -4.29 21.73
N ALA A 598 21.57 -4.82 21.86
CA ALA A 598 20.35 -4.18 21.40
C ALA A 598 19.38 -4.01 22.58
N VAL A 599 18.83 -2.81 22.75
CA VAL A 599 17.66 -2.61 23.61
C VAL A 599 16.45 -3.19 22.87
N THR A 600 15.64 -4.01 23.55
CA THR A 600 14.49 -4.70 22.96
C THR A 600 13.15 -4.19 23.51
N ALA A 601 13.13 -3.57 24.70
CA ALA A 601 11.97 -2.83 25.20
C ALA A 601 12.37 -1.78 26.24
N VAL A 602 11.53 -0.75 26.38
CA VAL A 602 11.54 0.20 27.50
C VAL A 602 10.12 0.27 28.05
N ARG A 603 9.94 0.26 29.38
CA ARG A 603 8.61 0.29 30.03
C ARG A 603 8.61 1.28 31.21
N LYS A 604 7.48 1.93 31.45
CA LYS A 604 7.24 2.75 32.65
C LYS A 604 5.79 2.61 33.08
N THR A 605 5.56 2.28 34.35
CA THR A 605 4.21 2.10 34.90
C THR A 605 3.41 3.40 34.81
N GLY A 606 2.20 3.33 34.25
CA GLY A 606 1.29 4.48 34.11
C GLY A 606 1.55 5.40 32.91
N LEU A 607 2.35 4.96 31.92
CA LEU A 607 2.70 5.77 30.74
C LEU A 607 2.87 4.91 29.49
N VAL A 608 2.34 5.37 28.36
CA VAL A 608 2.64 4.81 27.03
C VAL A 608 3.82 5.59 26.45
N LEU A 609 4.88 4.88 26.07
CA LEU A 609 6.07 5.47 25.45
C LEU A 609 5.97 5.33 23.94
N SER A 610 5.99 6.45 23.21
CA SER A 610 6.07 6.44 21.75
C SER A 610 7.48 6.09 21.29
N SER A 611 7.56 5.09 20.41
CA SER A 611 8.61 4.89 19.39
C SER A 611 10.02 5.42 19.71
N ALA A 612 10.57 5.04 20.87
CA ALA A 612 11.99 5.27 21.15
C ALA A 612 12.83 4.48 20.13
N ARG A 613 13.51 5.17 19.21
CA ARG A 613 14.31 4.56 18.13
C ARG A 613 15.41 3.69 18.76
N LEU A 614 15.18 2.37 18.83
CA LEU A 614 15.98 1.45 19.65
C LEU A 614 17.40 1.31 19.07
N PRO A 615 18.45 1.79 19.77
CA PRO A 615 19.79 1.79 19.21
C PRO A 615 20.42 0.40 19.29
N ARG A 616 20.92 -0.08 18.15
CA ARG A 616 21.80 -1.25 18.05
C ARG A 616 23.22 -0.75 17.85
N LEU A 617 24.13 -1.10 18.76
CA LEU A 617 25.55 -0.70 18.70
C LEU A 617 26.46 -1.93 18.70
N SER A 618 27.56 -1.85 17.97
CA SER A 618 28.59 -2.88 17.85
C SER A 618 29.96 -2.35 18.30
N ALA A 619 30.58 -3.02 19.27
CA ALA A 619 31.96 -2.78 19.66
C ALA A 619 32.88 -3.83 19.01
N ALA A 620 33.82 -3.36 18.19
CA ALA A 620 34.82 -4.17 17.52
C ALA A 620 36.24 -3.93 18.10
N ARG A 621 37.11 -4.94 17.96
CA ARG A 621 38.51 -4.87 18.39
C ARG A 621 39.28 -3.81 17.61
N LYS A 622 39.63 -2.68 18.25
CA LYS A 622 40.75 -1.85 17.77
C LYS A 622 42.02 -2.70 17.76
N ARG A 623 42.64 -2.90 16.59
CA ARG A 623 44.00 -3.44 16.51
C ARG A 623 44.96 -2.34 16.94
N SER A 624 45.66 -2.53 18.06
CA SER A 624 46.82 -1.70 18.40
C SER A 624 47.92 -1.96 17.37
N ALA A 625 48.35 -0.93 16.65
CA ALA A 625 49.53 -0.97 15.81
C ALA A 625 50.77 -0.70 16.68
N THR A 626 51.24 -1.75 17.33
CA THR A 626 52.42 -1.79 18.21
C THR A 626 53.11 -3.13 17.94
N THR A 627 54.05 -3.20 16.98
CA THR A 627 55.51 -2.93 17.11
C THR A 627 56.28 -4.08 17.79
N PRO A 628 57.50 -4.43 17.32
CA PRO A 628 58.20 -3.91 16.14
C PRO A 628 57.69 -4.51 14.82
#